data_AF-A0A9D1PTA9-F1
#
_entry.id   AF-A0A9D1PTA9-F1
#
_cell.length_a   1.000
_cell.length_b   1.000
_cell.length_c   1.000
_cell.angle_alpha   90.00
_cell.angle_beta   90.00
_cell.angle_gamma   90.00
#
_symmetry.space_group_name_H-M   'P 1'
#
loop_
_entity.id
_entity.type
_entity.pdbx_description
1 polymer ?
#
loop_
_entity_poly.entity_id
_entity_poly.type
_entity_poly.pdbx_seq_one_letter_code
_entity_poly.pdbx_strand_id
1 'polypeptide(L)'
;MVTASAKEILKYTSIEEELKNIKKYESSDFPFSSFFVDRSFSHLFMVLSGSLMLYTSYRENSESSEVLSVTKLEKGKCALLLPGEKFMIREEGESSISHFVLNGEYDVQH
;
A
#
# COMPACT_ATOMS: atom_id res chain seq x y z
N MET A 1 -5.74 6.77 -2.29
CA MET A 1 -4.74 5.82 -2.79
C MET A 1 -4.00 6.45 -3.94
N VAL A 2 -2.68 6.39 -3.92
CA VAL A 2 -1.82 6.85 -5.03
C VAL A 2 -1.12 5.65 -5.65
N THR A 3 -1.20 5.50 -6.97
CA THR A 3 -0.54 4.41 -7.72
C THR A 3 0.38 5.01 -8.78
N ALA A 4 1.67 4.67 -8.74
CA ALA A 4 2.68 5.21 -9.64
C ALA A 4 3.94 4.33 -9.64
N SER A 5 4.95 4.70 -10.43
CA SER A 5 6.28 4.11 -10.29
C SER A 5 6.94 4.53 -8.97
N ALA A 6 7.92 3.75 -8.49
CA ALA A 6 8.67 4.09 -7.27
C ALA A 6 9.26 5.51 -7.33
N LYS A 7 9.83 5.90 -8.47
CA LYS A 7 10.42 7.23 -8.67
C LYS A 7 9.38 8.36 -8.54
N GLU A 8 8.15 8.13 -8.98
CA GLU A 8 7.07 9.12 -8.89
C GLU A 8 6.48 9.23 -7.50
N ILE A 9 6.50 8.16 -6.69
CA ILE A 9 6.10 8.24 -5.28
C ILE A 9 7.16 8.93 -4.42
N LEU A 10 8.45 8.84 -4.77
CA LEU A 10 9.51 9.54 -4.03
C LEU A 10 9.41 11.07 -4.07
N LYS A 11 8.58 11.64 -4.96
CA LYS A 11 8.32 13.10 -4.98
C LYS A 11 7.55 13.59 -3.75
N TYR A 12 6.93 12.70 -2.98
CA TYR A 12 6.24 13.07 -1.74
C TYR A 12 7.27 13.25 -0.63
N THR A 13 7.44 14.50 -0.18
CA THR A 13 8.57 14.99 0.63
C THR A 13 8.80 14.22 1.93
N SER A 14 7.76 13.66 2.54
CA SER A 14 7.84 12.87 3.78
C SER A 14 8.22 11.41 3.55
N ILE A 15 8.02 10.87 2.34
CA ILE A 15 8.29 9.45 2.06
C ILE A 15 9.79 9.17 2.03
N GLU A 16 10.62 10.04 1.46
CA GLU A 16 12.07 9.81 1.40
C GLU A 16 12.75 9.71 2.77
N GLU A 17 12.34 10.52 3.74
CA GLU A 17 12.91 10.48 5.11
C GLU A 17 12.43 9.24 5.88
N GLU A 18 11.14 8.92 5.76
CA GLU A 18 10.55 7.70 6.30
C GLU A 18 11.21 6.44 5.71
N LEU A 19 11.50 6.45 4.40
CA LEU A 19 12.13 5.32 3.72
C LEU A 19 13.55 5.05 4.25
N LYS A 20 14.27 6.07 4.73
CA LYS A 20 15.60 5.91 5.34
C LYS A 20 15.55 5.21 6.71
N ASN A 21 14.40 5.27 7.38
CA ASN A 21 14.19 4.72 8.72
C ASN A 21 13.31 3.45 8.74
N ILE A 22 13.15 2.80 7.58
CA ILE A 22 12.29 1.64 7.41
C ILE A 22 12.68 0.47 8.32
N LYS A 23 11.71 -0.05 9.07
CA LYS A 23 11.65 -1.48 9.38
C LYS A 23 11.05 -2.20 8.19
N LYS A 24 11.88 -2.96 7.46
CA LYS A 24 11.43 -3.74 6.31
C LYS A 24 10.69 -4.95 6.87
N TYR A 25 9.39 -5.02 6.63
CA TYR A 25 8.63 -6.23 6.90
C TYR A 25 8.65 -7.04 5.60
N GLU A 26 9.19 -8.26 5.66
CA GLU A 26 9.00 -9.22 4.57
C GLU A 26 7.53 -9.65 4.55
N SER A 27 6.97 -9.89 3.36
CA SER A 27 5.51 -9.96 3.13
C SER A 27 4.77 -11.06 3.90
N SER A 28 5.48 -11.91 4.66
CA SER A 28 4.95 -13.10 5.32
C SER A 28 3.95 -12.85 6.45
N ASP A 29 3.91 -11.65 7.04
CA ASP A 29 3.12 -11.40 8.25
C ASP A 29 1.79 -10.66 8.01
N PHE A 30 1.46 -10.31 6.76
CA PHE A 30 0.25 -9.54 6.47
C PHE A 30 -0.94 -10.46 6.07
N PRO A 31 -2.15 -10.25 6.63
CA PRO A 31 -3.30 -11.09 6.30
C PRO A 31 -3.78 -10.86 4.85
N PHE A 32 -3.52 -11.83 3.97
CA PHE A 32 -3.90 -11.80 2.55
C PHE A 32 -5.38 -12.08 2.26
N SER A 33 -6.17 -12.47 3.28
CA SER A 33 -7.55 -12.96 3.11
C SER A 33 -8.62 -12.09 3.74
N SER A 34 -8.25 -10.96 4.34
CA SER A 34 -9.20 -10.04 4.98
C SER A 34 -8.87 -8.58 4.68
N PHE A 35 -9.90 -7.73 4.70
CA PHE A 35 -9.69 -6.31 4.67
C PHE A 35 -9.06 -5.83 5.98
N PHE A 36 -7.99 -5.06 5.84
CA PHE A 36 -7.27 -4.41 6.89
C PHE A 36 -7.43 -2.89 6.77
N VAL A 37 -7.42 -2.19 7.90
CA VAL A 37 -7.44 -0.73 7.96
C VAL A 37 -6.54 -0.27 9.11
N ASP A 38 -5.55 0.56 8.78
CA ASP A 38 -4.76 1.28 9.77
C ASP A 38 -5.12 2.75 9.71
N ARG A 39 -5.58 3.31 10.83
CA ARG A 39 -5.96 4.73 10.92
C ARG A 39 -4.81 5.64 11.36
N SER A 40 -3.70 5.05 11.79
CA SER A 40 -2.54 5.77 12.33
C SER A 40 -1.43 5.90 11.29
N PHE A 41 -1.27 4.88 10.44
CA PHE A 41 -0.13 4.77 9.54
C PHE A 41 -0.53 4.66 8.08
N SER A 42 0.40 5.06 7.20
CA SER A 42 0.30 4.81 5.77
C SER A 42 1.01 3.53 5.40
N HIS A 43 0.51 2.86 4.37
CA HIS A 43 1.06 1.59 3.88
C HIS A 43 1.55 1.76 2.45
N LEU A 44 2.84 1.57 2.22
CA LEU A 44 3.45 1.57 0.90
C LEU A 44 3.78 0.13 0.49
N PHE A 45 3.19 -0.31 -0.61
CA PHE A 45 3.47 -1.59 -1.24
C PHE A 45 4.31 -1.38 -2.49
N MET A 46 5.43 -2.10 -2.61
CA MET A 46 6.31 -2.07 -3.77
C MET A 46 6.54 -3.48 -4.30
N VAL A 47 6.25 -3.69 -5.59
CA VAL A 47 6.44 -4.99 -6.24
C VAL A 47 7.85 -5.05 -6.84
N LEU A 48 8.69 -5.92 -6.29
CA LEU A 48 10.07 -6.17 -6.75
C LEU A 48 10.12 -7.21 -7.86
N SER A 49 9.25 -8.23 -7.80
CA SER A 49 9.00 -9.22 -8.85
C SER A 49 7.57 -9.75 -8.76
N GLY A 50 7.05 -10.29 -9.87
CA GLY A 50 5.67 -10.80 -9.95
C GLY A 50 4.62 -9.69 -9.97
N SER A 51 3.47 -9.93 -9.32
CA SER A 51 2.37 -8.98 -9.24
C SER A 51 1.55 -9.10 -7.96
N LEU A 52 1.01 -7.96 -7.53
CA LEU A 52 0.13 -7.82 -6.38
C LEU A 52 -1.22 -7.27 -6.81
N MET A 53 -2.29 -7.94 -6.42
CA MET A 53 -3.65 -7.43 -6.53
C MET A 53 -4.01 -6.69 -5.25
N LEU A 54 -4.31 -5.39 -5.37
CA LEU A 54 -4.72 -4.53 -4.28
C LEU A 54 -6.21 -4.21 -4.42
N TYR A 55 -6.97 -4.57 -3.41
CA TYR A 55 -8.41 -4.31 -3.31
C TYR A 55 -8.62 -3.19 -2.31
N THR A 56 -9.44 -2.19 -2.64
CA THR A 56 -9.84 -1.15 -1.69
C THR A 56 -11.36 -1.11 -1.55
N SER A 57 -11.85 -0.67 -0.40
CA SER A 57 -13.28 -0.54 -0.09
C SER A 57 -13.62 0.88 0.35
N TYR A 58 -14.91 1.15 0.61
CA TYR A 58 -15.38 2.46 1.07
C TYR A 58 -14.65 2.91 2.34
N ARG A 59 -14.00 4.07 2.26
CA ARG A 59 -13.29 4.68 3.40
C ARG A 59 -14.23 5.03 4.55
N GLU A 60 -15.47 5.39 4.24
CA GLU A 60 -16.46 5.90 5.21
C GLU A 60 -17.26 4.81 5.92
N ASN A 61 -17.25 3.57 5.41
CA ASN A 61 -17.98 2.45 6.01
C ASN A 61 -17.01 1.35 6.44
N SER A 62 -16.61 1.37 7.71
CA SER A 62 -15.67 0.41 8.29
C SER A 62 -16.16 -1.03 8.26
N GLU A 63 -17.46 -1.27 8.19
CA GLU A 63 -18.05 -2.61 8.16
C GLU A 63 -18.23 -3.15 6.74
N SER A 64 -18.20 -2.29 5.71
CA SER A 64 -18.39 -2.72 4.34
C SER A 64 -17.23 -3.60 3.86
N SER A 65 -17.56 -4.78 3.33
CA SER A 65 -16.65 -5.66 2.60
C SER A 65 -16.75 -5.46 1.09
N GLU A 66 -17.52 -4.46 0.64
CA GLU A 66 -17.70 -4.16 -0.77
C GLU A 66 -16.40 -3.62 -1.37
N VAL A 67 -15.89 -4.33 -2.38
CA VAL A 67 -14.72 -3.93 -3.14
C VAL A 67 -15.10 -2.80 -4.08
N LEU A 68 -14.49 -1.63 -3.88
CA LEU A 68 -14.67 -0.47 -4.73
C LEU A 68 -13.70 -0.43 -5.90
N SER A 69 -12.45 -0.80 -5.64
CA SER A 69 -11.42 -0.80 -6.66
C SER A 69 -10.54 -2.02 -6.53
N VAL A 70 -10.10 -2.51 -7.68
CA VAL A 70 -9.09 -3.57 -7.78
C VAL A 70 -7.98 -3.03 -8.66
N THR A 71 -6.78 -2.93 -8.11
CA THR A 71 -5.60 -2.47 -8.84
C THR A 71 -4.55 -3.55 -8.88
N LYS A 72 -4.08 -3.88 -10.09
CA LYS A 72 -2.93 -4.77 -10.28
C LYS A 72 -1.64 -3.96 -10.28
N LEU A 73 -0.76 -4.23 -9.32
CA LEU A 73 0.59 -3.72 -9.27
C LEU A 73 1.54 -4.77 -9.84
N GLU A 74 2.37 -4.36 -10.77
CA GLU A 74 3.39 -5.21 -11.41
C GLU A 74 4.77 -4.73 -10.99
N LYS A 75 5.80 -5.50 -11.30
CA LYS A 75 7.19 -5.14 -11.03
C LYS A 75 7.50 -3.66 -11.31
N GLY A 76 8.06 -2.98 -10.32
CA GLY A 76 8.46 -1.56 -10.39
C GLY A 76 7.32 -0.57 -10.12
N LYS A 77 6.08 -1.04 -10.03
CA LYS A 77 4.94 -0.24 -9.56
C LYS A 77 4.83 -0.32 -8.04
N CYS A 78 4.24 0.73 -7.48
CA CYS A 78 3.94 0.81 -6.07
C CYS A 78 2.58 1.48 -5.84
N ALA A 79 2.03 1.21 -4.66
CA ALA A 79 0.82 1.86 -4.18
C ALA A 79 1.05 2.39 -2.77
N LEU A 80 0.71 3.66 -2.57
CA LEU A 80 0.63 4.29 -1.27
C LEU A 80 -0.84 4.35 -0.84
N LEU A 81 -1.12 3.75 0.31
CA LEU A 81 -2.38 3.82 1.01
C LEU A 81 -2.24 4.78 2.19
N LEU A 82 -3.11 5.76 2.24
CA LEU A 82 -3.15 6.78 3.29
C LEU A 82 -3.82 6.22 4.56
N PRO A 83 -3.65 6.89 5.72
CA PRO A 83 -4.28 6.44 6.95
C PRO A 83 -5.80 6.40 6.80
N GLY A 84 -6.39 5.30 7.25
CA GLY A 84 -7.82 5.00 7.19
C GLY A 84 -8.29 4.41 5.85
N GLU A 85 -7.42 4.25 4.84
CA GLU A 85 -7.79 3.52 3.64
C GLU A 85 -7.90 2.02 3.96
N LYS A 86 -9.07 1.43 3.71
CA LYS A 86 -9.33 0.01 3.95
C LYS A 86 -8.95 -0.79 2.71
N PHE A 87 -8.06 -1.76 2.89
CA PHE A 87 -7.46 -2.51 1.80
C PHE A 87 -7.31 -4.00 2.09
N MET A 88 -7.21 -4.80 1.03
CA MET A 88 -6.85 -6.21 1.06
C MET A 88 -5.84 -6.44 -0.06
N ILE A 89 -4.87 -7.32 0.16
CA ILE A 89 -3.84 -7.64 -0.84
C ILE A 89 -3.87 -9.13 -1.18
N ARG A 90 -3.58 -9.48 -2.43
CA ARG A 90 -3.40 -10.86 -2.88
C ARG A 90 -2.22 -10.94 -3.84
N GLU A 91 -1.25 -11.79 -3.53
CA GLU A 91 -0.15 -12.08 -4.46
C GLU A 91 -0.62 -12.98 -5.59
N GLU A 92 -0.11 -12.77 -6.80
CA GLU A 92 -0.31 -13.68 -7.93
C GLU A 92 0.99 -14.38 -8.29
N GLY A 93 1.00 -15.72 -8.19
CA GLY A 93 2.18 -16.54 -8.48
C GLY A 93 3.35 -16.27 -7.51
N GLU A 94 4.57 -16.60 -7.94
CA GLU A 94 5.78 -16.26 -7.20
C GLU A 94 6.08 -14.76 -7.33
N SER A 95 5.72 -14.00 -6.29
CA SER A 95 5.91 -12.55 -6.21
C SER A 95 6.85 -12.18 -5.07
N SER A 96 7.55 -11.06 -5.22
CA SER A 96 8.35 -10.45 -4.16
C SER A 96 7.88 -9.03 -3.94
N ILE A 97 7.37 -8.76 -2.75
CA ILE A 97 6.76 -7.49 -2.39
C ILE A 97 7.45 -6.96 -1.14
N SER A 98 7.83 -5.69 -1.16
CA SER A 98 8.22 -4.97 0.05
C SER A 98 7.04 -4.15 0.54
N HIS A 99 6.74 -4.30 1.84
CA HIS A 99 5.74 -3.51 2.53
C HIS A 99 6.42 -2.60 3.55
N PHE A 100 6.10 -1.31 3.48
CA PHE A 100 6.59 -0.30 4.40
C PHE A 100 5.40 0.34 5.12
N VAL A 101 5.50 0.42 6.45
CA VAL A 101 4.56 1.14 7.31
C VAL A 101 5.21 2.48 7.64
N LEU A 102 4.53 3.57 7.29
CA LEU A 102 5.09 4.91 7.36
C LEU A 102 4.29 5.78 8.34
N ASN A 103 5.00 6.48 9.23
CA ASN A 103 4.47 7.50 10.13
C ASN A 103 4.34 8.82 9.37
N GLY A 104 3.12 9.28 9.08
CA GLY A 104 2.99 10.61 8.51
C GLY A 104 1.59 11.03 8.14
N GLU A 105 1.33 12.32 8.32
CA GLU A 105 0.30 13.05 7.60
C GLU A 105 0.87 13.35 6.20
N TYR A 106 0.34 12.67 5.18
CA TYR A 106 0.77 12.87 3.78
C TYR A 106 -0.18 13.82 3.09
N ASP A 107 0.33 14.99 2.72
CA ASP A 107 -0.43 15.98 1.96
C ASP A 107 -0.33 15.65 0.46
N VAL A 108 -1.41 15.13 -0.12
CA VAL A 108 -1.49 14.88 -1.57
C VAL A 108 -1.87 16.20 -2.23
N GLN A 109 -0.88 16.99 -2.64
CA GLN A 109 -1.14 18.19 -3.44
C GLN A 109 -1.68 17.76 -4.82
N HIS A 110 -2.91 18.21 -5.11
CA HIS A 110 -3.67 17.94 -6.32
C HIS A 110 -3.17 18.74 -7.53
#